data_AF-A0A942KMM4-F1
#
_entry.id   AF-A0A942KMM4-F1
#
_cell.length_a   1.000
_cell.length_b   1.000
_cell.length_c   1.000
_cell.angle_alpha   90.00
_cell.angle_beta   90.00
_cell.angle_gamma   90.00
#
_symmetry.space_group_name_H-M   'P 1'
#
loop_
_entity.id
_entity.type
_entity.pdbx_description
1 polymer ?
#
loop_
_entity_poly.entity_id
_entity_poly.type
_entity_poly.pdbx_seq_one_letter_code
_entity_poly.pdbx_strand_id
1 'polypeptide(L)'
;MGEKVVRQIVKIDEALCNGCGQCVGPCAEGAIAIVDGKAKVLREELCDGAGFCLGVCPTGALTLEARESVPFDHSAAEVIIAEKMANYIAQHCFSCGTSEDDRPLLPVRTGGNSTWVCTRCLPALIHG
;
A
#
# COMPACT_ATOMS: atom_id res chain seq x y z
N MET A 1 12.61 19.51 18.48
CA MET A 1 13.84 18.94 17.91
C MET A 1 13.92 17.50 18.37
N GLY A 2 13.54 16.56 17.51
CA GLY A 2 13.51 15.13 17.85
C GLY A 2 14.91 14.54 17.99
N GLU A 3 15.07 13.63 18.93
CA GLU A 3 16.26 12.80 19.09
C GLU A 3 16.55 12.06 17.78
N LYS A 4 17.82 12.06 17.34
CA LYS A 4 18.24 11.35 16.11
C LYS A 4 18.85 10.00 16.47
N VAL A 5 18.55 8.99 15.67
CA VAL A 5 19.07 7.62 15.84
C VAL A 5 19.63 7.11 14.51
N VAL A 6 20.63 6.24 14.58
CA VAL A 6 21.14 5.53 13.39
C VAL A 6 20.22 4.34 13.13
N ARG A 7 19.60 4.31 11.95
CA ARG A 7 18.65 3.26 11.55
C ARG A 7 18.70 3.04 10.05
N GLN A 8 18.13 1.92 9.60
CA GLN A 8 17.92 1.65 8.18
C GLN A 8 16.76 2.51 7.66
N ILE A 9 16.98 3.16 6.52
CA ILE A 9 15.96 3.94 5.81
C ILE A 9 16.09 3.69 4.30
N VAL A 10 14.97 3.79 3.60
CA VAL A 10 14.94 3.69 2.14
C VAL A 10 15.61 4.93 1.53
N LYS A 11 16.58 4.68 0.65
CA LYS A 11 17.20 5.67 -0.23
C LYS A 11 16.67 5.50 -1.64
N ILE A 12 16.41 6.60 -2.33
CA ILE A 12 15.93 6.62 -3.71
C ILE A 12 16.96 7.34 -4.58
N ASP A 13 17.47 6.65 -5.60
CA ASP A 13 18.29 7.23 -6.66
C ASP A 13 17.36 7.88 -7.71
N GLU A 14 17.36 9.21 -7.78
CA GLU A 14 16.51 9.97 -8.69
C GLU A 14 16.91 9.84 -10.16
N ALA A 15 18.17 9.52 -10.45
CA ALA A 15 18.65 9.31 -11.80
C ALA A 15 18.11 7.99 -12.36
N LEU A 16 18.02 6.95 -11.52
CA LEU A 16 17.47 5.65 -11.90
C LEU A 16 15.94 5.59 -11.80
N CYS A 17 15.32 6.42 -10.96
CA CYS A 17 13.87 6.44 -10.81
C CYS A 17 13.20 6.94 -12.10
N ASN A 18 12.24 6.20 -12.65
CA ASN A 18 11.48 6.62 -13.83
C ASN A 18 10.05 7.11 -13.52
N GLY A 19 9.69 7.21 -12.24
CA GLY A 19 8.37 7.71 -11.83
C GLY A 19 7.21 6.71 -11.95
N CYS A 20 7.46 5.43 -12.21
CA CYS A 20 6.38 4.45 -12.45
C CYS A 20 5.42 4.21 -11.27
N GLY A 21 5.78 4.59 -10.04
CA GLY A 21 4.89 4.49 -8.88
C GLY A 21 4.71 3.11 -8.26
N GLN A 22 5.35 2.05 -8.80
CA GLN A 22 5.18 0.68 -8.28
C GLN A 22 5.59 0.52 -6.80
N CYS A 23 6.50 1.36 -6.31
CA CYS A 23 6.94 1.38 -4.91
C CYS A 23 5.91 1.99 -3.93
N VAL A 24 4.87 2.68 -4.41
CA VAL A 24 3.89 3.38 -3.56
C VAL A 24 2.95 2.40 -2.86
N GLY A 25 2.44 1.39 -3.59
CA GLY A 25 1.48 0.42 -3.06
C GLY A 25 2.05 -0.51 -1.97
N PRO A 26 3.26 -1.08 -2.14
CA PRO A 26 3.87 -1.96 -1.15
C PRO A 26 4.35 -1.27 0.14
N CYS A 27 4.33 0.06 0.22
CA CYS A 27 4.68 0.79 1.43
C CYS A 27 3.47 0.86 2.35
N ALA A 28 3.41 -0.05 3.33
CA ALA A 28 2.28 -0.19 4.25
C ALA A 28 2.07 1.07 5.11
N GLU A 29 3.15 1.75 5.47
CA GLU A 29 3.17 2.97 6.28
C GLU A 29 2.80 4.21 5.45
N GLY A 30 2.70 4.06 4.13
CA GLY A 30 2.40 5.14 3.21
C GLY A 30 3.48 6.22 3.07
N ALA A 31 4.71 5.94 3.49
CA ALA A 31 5.84 6.87 3.47
C ALA A 31 6.30 7.32 2.08
N ILE A 32 6.01 6.54 1.02
CA ILE A 32 6.45 6.82 -0.35
C ILE A 32 5.28 7.36 -1.18
N ALA A 33 5.53 8.43 -1.93
CA ALA A 33 4.63 8.96 -2.95
C ALA A 33 5.40 9.38 -4.21
N ILE A 34 4.67 9.60 -5.31
CA ILE A 34 5.22 10.25 -6.49
C ILE A 34 5.03 11.76 -6.35
N VAL A 35 6.14 12.49 -6.35
CA VAL A 35 6.19 13.96 -6.31
C VAL A 35 7.06 14.41 -7.47
N ASP A 36 6.56 15.35 -8.27
CA ASP A 36 7.25 15.87 -9.46
C ASP A 36 7.73 14.75 -10.42
N GLY A 37 6.93 13.71 -10.58
CA GLY A 37 7.22 12.58 -11.47
C GLY A 37 8.29 11.61 -10.96
N LYS A 38 8.71 11.71 -9.69
CA LYS A 38 9.71 10.81 -9.07
C LYS A 38 9.21 10.28 -7.73
N ALA A 39 9.67 9.10 -7.34
CA ALA A 39 9.40 8.57 -6.01
C ALA A 39 10.16 9.37 -4.94
N LYS A 40 9.48 9.71 -3.84
CA LYS A 40 10.05 10.41 -2.69
C LYS A 40 9.56 9.77 -1.40
N VAL A 41 10.44 9.70 -0.40
CA VAL A 41 10.05 9.48 0.99
C VAL A 41 9.53 10.81 1.52
N LEU A 42 8.25 10.88 1.89
CA LEU A 42 7.58 12.12 2.27
C LEU A 42 8.11 12.68 3.60
N ARG A 43 8.29 11.78 4.57
CA ARG A 43 8.79 12.07 5.91
C ARG A 43 9.58 10.88 6.42
N GLU A 44 10.72 11.11 7.05
CA GLU A 44 11.63 10.05 7.48
C GLU A 44 11.06 9.23 8.65
N GLU A 45 10.27 9.87 9.51
CA GLU A 45 9.55 9.23 10.61
C GLU A 45 8.44 8.27 10.15
N LEU A 46 8.04 8.33 8.86
CA LEU A 46 7.07 7.41 8.28
C LEU A 46 7.69 6.17 7.65
N CYS A 47 8.94 6.26 7.18
CA CYS A 47 9.62 5.10 6.64
C CYS A 47 10.07 4.26 7.82
N ASP A 48 9.66 3.00 7.92
CA ASP A 48 10.07 2.06 8.98
C ASP A 48 11.42 1.38 8.67
N GLY A 49 11.80 1.32 7.40
CA GLY A 49 13.01 0.68 6.90
C GLY A 49 12.83 -0.79 6.52
N ALA A 50 11.59 -1.30 6.40
CA ALA A 50 11.33 -2.71 6.06
C ALA A 50 11.78 -3.10 4.64
N GLY A 51 11.69 -2.16 3.69
CA GLY A 51 12.25 -2.33 2.35
C GLY A 51 11.41 -3.14 1.35
N PHE A 52 10.11 -3.35 1.59
CA PHE A 52 9.21 -4.01 0.62
C PHE A 52 9.16 -3.32 -0.76
N CYS A 53 9.42 -2.02 -0.81
CA CYS A 53 9.46 -1.24 -2.04
C CYS A 53 10.67 -1.55 -2.95
N LEU A 54 11.74 -2.16 -2.41
CA LEU A 54 12.96 -2.46 -3.18
C LEU A 54 12.69 -3.52 -4.25
N GLY A 55 12.02 -4.62 -3.87
CA GLY A 55 11.79 -5.77 -4.76
C GLY A 55 10.84 -5.48 -5.92
N VAL A 56 10.00 -4.44 -5.80
CA VAL A 56 9.06 -4.04 -6.87
C VAL A 56 9.62 -2.97 -7.79
N CYS A 57 10.80 -2.41 -7.52
CA CYS A 57 11.35 -1.35 -8.34
C CYS A 57 11.96 -1.92 -9.63
N PRO A 58 11.39 -1.64 -10.82
CA PRO A 58 11.87 -2.24 -12.06
C PRO A 58 13.23 -1.69 -12.50
N THR A 59 13.62 -0.51 -12.01
CA THR A 59 14.89 0.14 -12.36
C THR A 59 15.97 -0.04 -11.29
N GLY A 60 15.66 -0.69 -10.17
CA GLY A 60 16.61 -0.85 -9.05
C GLY A 60 16.97 0.47 -8.34
N ALA A 61 16.14 1.51 -8.47
CA ALA A 61 16.41 2.84 -7.92
C ALA A 61 16.33 2.93 -6.39
N LEU A 62 15.78 1.92 -5.70
CA LEU A 62 15.60 1.94 -4.26
C LEU A 62 16.60 1.02 -3.57
N THR A 63 17.22 1.50 -2.49
CA THR A 63 18.13 0.74 -1.63
C THR A 63 17.86 1.04 -0.15
N LEU A 64 18.46 0.27 0.76
CA LEU A 64 18.48 0.60 2.19
C LEU A 64 19.86 1.16 2.55
N GLU A 65 19.88 2.23 3.33
CA GLU A 65 21.11 2.76 3.92
C GLU A 65 20.95 2.98 5.43
N ALA A 66 22.04 2.73 6.17
CA ALA A 66 22.12 3.09 7.57
C ALA A 66 22.59 4.55 7.68
N ARG A 67 21.74 5.44 8.19
CA ARG A 67 22.10 6.84 8.45
C ARG A 67 21.39 7.39 9.69
N GLU A 68 21.84 8.55 10.16
CA GLU A 68 21.13 9.30 11.18
C GLU A 68 19.79 9.80 10.63
N SER A 69 18.72 9.50 11.35
CA SER A 69 17.34 9.84 10.99
C SER A 69 16.53 10.04 12.27
N VAL A 70 15.36 10.65 12.14
CA VAL A 70 14.34 10.61 13.20
C VAL A 70 13.86 9.16 13.40
N PRO A 71 13.51 8.78 14.66
CA PRO A 71 12.85 7.52 14.96
C PRO A 71 11.57 7.32 14.15
N PHE A 72 11.21 6.05 13.94
CA PHE A 72 9.93 5.71 13.33
C PHE A 72 8.81 6.09 14.29
N ASP A 73 7.78 6.75 13.76
CA ASP A 73 6.61 7.15 14.51
C ASP A 73 5.39 6.37 14.01
N HIS A 74 5.06 5.30 14.73
CA HIS A 74 3.88 4.47 14.46
C HIS A 74 2.59 5.30 14.43
N SER A 75 2.44 6.26 15.34
CA SER A 75 1.22 7.07 15.42
C SER A 75 1.09 8.00 14.22
N ALA A 76 2.20 8.57 13.74
CA ALA A 76 2.22 9.36 12.53
C ALA A 76 1.91 8.51 11.29
N ALA A 77 2.39 7.26 11.23
CA ALA A 77 2.08 6.33 10.14
C ALA A 77 0.59 5.95 10.11
N GLU A 78 -0.02 5.67 11.26
CA GLU A 78 -1.45 5.36 11.38
C GLU A 78 -2.33 6.48 10.82
N VAL A 79 -1.98 7.75 11.06
CA VAL A 79 -2.70 8.90 10.48
C VAL A 79 -2.65 8.88 8.96
N ILE A 80 -1.47 8.64 8.37
CA ILE A 80 -1.31 8.57 6.91
C ILE A 80 -2.07 7.38 6.31
N ILE A 81 -2.05 6.23 6.99
CA ILE A 81 -2.80 5.05 6.57
C ILE A 81 -4.30 5.36 6.59
N ALA A 82 -4.81 6.01 7.64
CA ALA A 82 -6.22 6.40 7.73
C ALA A 82 -6.63 7.38 6.62
N GLU A 83 -5.78 8.37 6.30
CA GLU A 83 -6.01 9.30 5.18
C GLU A 83 -6.07 8.57 3.83
N LYS A 84 -5.19 7.58 3.60
CA LYS A 84 -5.24 6.75 2.39
C LYS A 84 -6.50 5.86 2.36
N MET A 85 -6.89 5.32 3.51
CA MET A 85 -8.08 4.50 3.66
C MET A 85 -9.36 5.29 3.37
N ALA A 86 -9.39 6.61 3.57
CA ALA A 86 -10.55 7.43 3.22
C ALA A 86 -10.95 7.34 1.72
N ASN A 87 -10.04 6.91 0.85
CA ASN A 87 -10.26 6.74 -0.58
C ASN A 87 -10.33 5.27 -1.03
N TYR A 88 -10.52 4.31 -0.11
CA TYR A 88 -10.65 2.91 -0.52
C TYR A 88 -11.95 2.68 -1.31
N ILE A 89 -11.87 1.82 -2.32
CA ILE A 89 -13.02 1.46 -3.15
C ILE A 89 -13.58 0.16 -2.57
N ALA A 90 -14.66 0.28 -1.81
CA ALA A 90 -15.36 -0.86 -1.25
C ALA A 90 -15.80 -1.83 -2.36
N GLN A 91 -15.50 -3.11 -2.19
CA GLN A 91 -16.00 -4.16 -3.06
C GLN A 91 -17.48 -4.42 -2.75
N HIS A 92 -18.25 -4.76 -3.78
CA HIS A 92 -19.68 -4.99 -3.66
C HIS A 92 -20.05 -6.34 -4.26
N CYS A 93 -21.03 -7.01 -3.64
CA CYS A 93 -21.54 -8.27 -4.16
C CYS A 93 -22.17 -8.04 -5.54
N PHE A 94 -21.69 -8.76 -6.54
CA PHE A 94 -22.22 -8.72 -7.91
C PHE A 94 -23.72 -9.05 -8.00
N SER A 95 -24.23 -9.91 -7.10
CA SER A 95 -25.63 -10.37 -7.13
C SER A 95 -26.61 -9.45 -6.40
N CYS A 96 -26.25 -8.91 -5.23
CA CYS A 96 -27.19 -8.13 -4.41
C CYS A 96 -26.72 -6.71 -4.04
N GLY A 97 -25.50 -6.33 -4.43
CA GLY A 97 -24.95 -5.00 -4.19
C GLY A 97 -24.53 -4.69 -2.74
N THR A 98 -24.58 -5.66 -1.81
CA THR A 98 -24.10 -5.43 -0.44
C THR A 98 -22.59 -5.10 -0.44
N SER A 99 -22.16 -4.16 0.41
CA SER A 99 -20.74 -3.83 0.59
C SER A 99 -20.00 -4.91 1.38
N GLU A 100 -18.69 -5.02 1.18
CA GLU A 100 -17.78 -5.77 2.05
C GLU A 100 -17.77 -5.27 3.50
N ASP A 101 -18.16 -4.02 3.73
CA ASP A 101 -18.30 -3.46 5.08
C ASP A 101 -19.50 -4.04 5.83
N ASP A 102 -20.54 -4.47 5.11
CA ASP A 102 -21.76 -5.02 5.68
C ASP A 102 -21.72 -6.55 5.80
N ARG A 103 -21.07 -7.23 4.85
CA ARG A 103 -20.98 -8.70 4.80
C ARG A 103 -19.68 -9.17 4.17
N PRO A 104 -19.10 -10.29 4.64
CA PRO A 104 -17.95 -10.90 3.98
C PRO A 104 -18.24 -11.22 2.51
N LEU A 105 -17.34 -10.76 1.63
CA LEU A 105 -17.34 -11.08 0.22
C LEU A 105 -16.26 -12.13 -0.07
N LEU A 106 -16.58 -13.07 -0.94
CA LEU A 106 -15.66 -14.09 -1.44
C LEU A 106 -15.38 -13.80 -2.91
N PRO A 107 -14.11 -13.89 -3.36
CA PRO A 107 -13.78 -13.78 -4.77
C PRO A 107 -14.21 -15.08 -5.46
N VAL A 108 -15.10 -14.98 -6.43
CA VAL A 108 -15.60 -16.11 -7.22
C VAL A 108 -15.12 -15.95 -8.66
N ARG A 109 -14.60 -17.03 -9.24
CA ARG A 109 -14.26 -17.09 -10.66
C ARG A 109 -15.15 -18.08 -11.40
N THR A 110 -15.79 -17.64 -12.48
CA THR A 110 -16.68 -18.48 -13.28
C THR A 110 -16.56 -18.09 -14.74
N GLY A 111 -16.28 -19.07 -15.63
CA GLY A 111 -16.15 -18.81 -17.07
C GLY A 111 -15.06 -17.78 -17.43
N GLY A 112 -14.02 -17.67 -16.61
CA GLY A 112 -12.94 -16.68 -16.78
C GLY A 112 -13.17 -15.34 -16.08
N ASN A 113 -14.42 -15.00 -15.73
CA ASN A 113 -14.75 -13.76 -15.03
C ASN A 113 -14.44 -13.85 -13.54
N SER A 114 -14.00 -12.75 -12.93
CA SER A 114 -13.80 -12.60 -11.50
C SER A 114 -14.85 -11.65 -10.92
N THR A 115 -15.64 -12.11 -9.96
CA THR A 115 -16.69 -11.31 -9.30
C THR A 115 -16.65 -11.51 -7.80
N TRP A 116 -17.02 -10.48 -7.05
CA TRP A 116 -17.23 -10.58 -5.61
C TRP A 116 -18.65 -11.02 -5.30
N VAL A 117 -18.80 -11.98 -4.38
CA VAL A 117 -20.12 -12.50 -4.00
C VAL A 117 -20.19 -12.63 -2.49
N CYS A 118 -21.24 -12.08 -1.88
CA CYS A 118 -21.41 -12.19 -0.44
C CYS A 118 -21.76 -13.62 -0.04
N THR A 119 -21.43 -13.98 1.20
CA THR A 119 -21.72 -15.31 1.79
C THR A 119 -23.19 -15.72 1.71
N ARG A 120 -24.12 -14.76 1.62
CA ARG A 120 -25.56 -15.02 1.41
C ARG A 120 -25.91 -15.39 -0.03
N CYS A 121 -25.29 -14.74 -1.03
CA CYS A 121 -25.58 -14.98 -2.45
C CYS A 121 -24.77 -16.14 -3.03
N LEU A 122 -23.65 -16.49 -2.41
CA LEU A 122 -22.76 -17.55 -2.88
C LEU A 122 -23.46 -18.90 -3.11
N PRO A 123 -24.35 -19.40 -2.22
CA PRO A 123 -25.02 -20.69 -2.44
C PRO A 123 -25.79 -20.80 -3.76
N ALA A 124 -26.45 -19.71 -4.20
CA ALA A 124 -27.20 -19.68 -5.46
C ALA A 124 -26.29 -19.79 -6.70
N LEU A 125 -25.01 -19.43 -6.58
CA LEU A 125 -24.04 -19.60 -7.67
C LEU A 125 -23.44 -21.01 -7.72
N ILE A 126 -23.46 -21.74 -6.60
CA ILE A 126 -22.87 -23.09 -6.50
C ILE A 126 -23.92 -24.16 -6.84
N HIS A 127 -25.16 -23.96 -6.40
CA HIS A 127 -26.20 -24.98 -6.49
C HIS A 127 -27.24 -24.75 -7.60
N GLY A 128 -27.24 -23.57 -8.23
CA GLY A 128 -28.31 -23.12 -9.13
C GLY A 128 -29.52 -22.62 -8.35
#